data_AF-A0A318JBS6-F1
#
_entry.id   AF-A0A318JBS6-F1
#
_cell.length_a   1.000
_cell.length_b   1.000
_cell.length_c   1.000
_cell.angle_alpha   90.00
_cell.angle_beta   90.00
_cell.angle_gamma   90.00
#
_symmetry.space_group_name_H-M   'P 1'
#
loop_
_entity.id
_entity.type
_entity.pdbx_description
1 polymer ?
#
loop_
_entity_poly.entity_id
_entity_poly.type
_entity_poly.pdbx_seq_one_letter_code
_entity_poly.pdbx_strand_id
1 'polypeptide(L)'
;MTIQASVHLDQHAPELPRDRLIKQINEESSLPTLGVSISKVVEITSSSEDPVAKLAHFVLADVALTQKILRLSNTIHYRTSSGAPVTTISRAIFLLGFNSIKTSAMAMLLVDCFKDKSHANSVRRELVQALCASIVGREMAARGRFQDGEEAAVAALFKNVGKILVASYDHPLYSRIQAMLQTGKTTSQDASSTLLGCSYERFGEMALQEWKIPDTIIQSLIPLPGGELKKVNTRAEWLRQVASFSDALATTIMSAGVGTLSEKAKPLLQKYGKALDFDQAILDDMLIKVETETRQLAKSMDIAMGDIHIGDADDNTTNGVPNDLLLQNYEAGEIQNDERHPSGKPKHARDLLLAGVQDVTQMLASDSFKLNDLILLVLETLYSSMGFRFATVCLRDLQTVRYVARLAIGENYQERQRGFAFSGKPDQNLFHLAMSNNVDLMISDASVPKIQNLLPDWHKQLLPDARSFIILPLVIQKKSLGLFYADRDVNADEGVPPDETALIKTLKSQLLAAMMRG
;
A
#
# COMPACT_ATOMS: atom_id res chain seq x y z
N MET A 1 -29.24 44.96 -58.60
CA MET A 1 -28.24 45.19 -57.54
C MET A 1 -28.35 44.05 -56.55
N THR A 2 -27.31 43.23 -56.54
CA THR A 2 -27.16 41.99 -55.78
C THR A 2 -27.04 42.29 -54.29
N ILE A 3 -27.82 41.62 -53.45
CA ILE A 3 -27.50 41.48 -52.02
C ILE A 3 -27.55 39.99 -51.70
N GLN A 4 -26.37 39.41 -51.53
CA GLN A 4 -26.14 38.05 -51.07
C GLN A 4 -26.68 37.90 -49.64
N ALA A 5 -27.58 36.93 -49.44
CA ALA A 5 -27.88 36.40 -48.13
C ALA A 5 -26.83 35.33 -47.79
N SER A 6 -25.81 35.73 -47.02
CA SER A 6 -24.84 34.83 -46.42
C SER A 6 -25.52 34.06 -45.29
N VAL A 7 -25.92 32.82 -45.56
CA VAL A 7 -26.32 31.86 -44.55
C VAL A 7 -25.09 31.52 -43.72
N HIS A 8 -24.95 32.12 -42.53
CA HIS A 8 -24.02 31.64 -41.52
C HIS A 8 -24.54 30.29 -41.00
N LEU A 9 -23.93 29.21 -41.50
CA LEU A 9 -24.03 27.90 -40.87
C LEU A 9 -23.21 27.92 -39.57
N ASP A 10 -23.88 28.04 -38.43
CA ASP A 10 -23.29 27.68 -37.13
C ASP A 10 -23.10 26.16 -37.08
N GLN A 11 -21.93 25.71 -37.51
CA GLN A 11 -21.44 24.34 -37.33
C GLN A 11 -20.76 24.20 -35.97
N HIS A 12 -21.52 24.11 -34.88
CA HIS A 12 -21.01 23.49 -33.66
C HIS A 12 -21.23 21.98 -33.78
N ALA A 13 -20.18 21.25 -34.18
CA ALA A 13 -20.20 19.79 -34.12
C ALA A 13 -20.54 19.35 -32.68
N PRO A 14 -21.38 18.32 -32.48
CA PRO A 14 -21.70 17.84 -31.14
C PRO A 14 -20.41 17.43 -30.44
N GLU A 15 -20.15 18.00 -29.26
CA GLU A 15 -19.00 17.65 -28.42
C GLU A 15 -18.98 16.13 -28.20
N LEU A 16 -17.88 15.48 -28.56
CA LEU A 16 -17.78 14.03 -28.45
C LEU A 16 -17.84 13.64 -26.96
N PRO A 17 -18.52 12.54 -26.60
CA PRO A 17 -18.65 12.14 -25.19
C PRO A 17 -17.31 12.02 -24.45
N ARG A 18 -16.23 11.62 -25.15
CA ARG A 18 -14.87 11.57 -24.59
C ARG A 18 -14.35 12.95 -24.15
N ASP A 19 -14.59 14.00 -24.91
CA ASP A 19 -14.00 15.33 -24.67
C ASP A 19 -14.68 15.96 -23.44
N ARG A 20 -16.01 15.81 -23.34
CA ARG A 20 -16.79 16.17 -22.16
C ARG A 20 -16.32 15.41 -20.91
N LEU A 21 -16.09 14.09 -21.03
CA LEU A 21 -15.67 13.26 -19.90
C LEU A 21 -14.26 13.64 -19.40
N ILE A 22 -13.31 13.88 -20.30
CA ILE A 22 -11.95 14.31 -19.91
C ILE A 22 -12.02 15.64 -19.16
N LYS A 23 -12.85 16.58 -19.62
CA LYS A 23 -13.04 17.85 -18.92
C LYS A 23 -13.58 17.65 -17.50
N GLN A 24 -14.60 16.80 -17.32
CA GLN A 24 -15.15 16.48 -16.00
C GLN A 24 -14.14 15.79 -15.08
N ILE A 25 -13.33 14.88 -15.62
CA ILE A 25 -12.24 14.20 -14.90
C ILE A 25 -11.21 15.22 -14.42
N ASN A 26 -10.86 16.21 -15.26
CA ASN A 26 -9.85 17.22 -14.92
C ASN A 26 -10.34 18.27 -13.91
N GLU A 27 -11.65 18.48 -13.82
CA GLU A 27 -12.26 19.37 -12.83
C GLU A 27 -12.29 18.74 -11.41
N GLU A 28 -12.09 17.43 -11.28
CA GLU A 28 -12.12 16.72 -10.00
C GLU A 28 -10.73 16.57 -9.36
N SER A 29 -10.53 17.13 -8.17
CA SER A 29 -9.23 17.15 -7.47
C SER A 29 -8.75 15.78 -6.94
N SER A 30 -9.64 14.79 -6.84
CA SER A 30 -9.33 13.44 -6.32
C SER A 30 -8.38 12.67 -7.26
N LEU A 31 -8.54 12.84 -8.57
CA LEU A 31 -7.82 12.08 -9.59
C LEU A 31 -6.35 12.51 -9.79
N PRO A 32 -6.02 13.82 -9.86
CA PRO A 32 -4.62 14.26 -9.84
C PRO A 32 -3.89 13.80 -8.57
N THR A 33 -4.59 13.78 -7.43
CA THR A 33 -4.03 13.34 -6.15
C THR A 33 -3.70 11.84 -6.18
N LEU A 34 -4.58 11.02 -6.77
CA LEU A 34 -4.32 9.60 -7.02
C LEU A 34 -3.05 9.41 -7.88
N GLY A 35 -2.91 10.18 -8.97
CA GLY A 35 -1.74 10.15 -9.85
C GLY A 35 -0.42 10.44 -9.12
N VAL A 36 -0.41 11.45 -8.25
CA VAL A 36 0.75 11.80 -7.41
C VAL A 36 1.08 10.67 -6.43
N SER A 37 0.07 10.10 -5.76
CA SER A 37 0.27 9.00 -4.80
C SER A 37 0.82 7.74 -5.48
N ILE A 38 0.28 7.36 -6.65
CA ILE A 38 0.79 6.23 -7.42
C ILE A 38 2.23 6.48 -7.87
N SER A 39 2.51 7.68 -8.40
CA SER A 39 3.86 8.04 -8.86
C SER A 39 4.88 7.97 -7.74
N LYS A 40 4.53 8.46 -6.53
CA LYS A 40 5.37 8.32 -5.34
C LYS A 40 5.65 6.85 -5.00
N VAL A 41 4.63 5.99 -5.02
CA VAL A 41 4.81 4.56 -4.71
C VAL A 41 5.68 3.85 -5.76
N VAL A 42 5.54 4.20 -7.04
CA VAL A 42 6.44 3.71 -8.10
C VAL A 42 7.87 4.20 -7.86
N GLU A 43 8.05 5.49 -7.56
CA GLU A 43 9.36 6.12 -7.32
C GLU A 43 10.10 5.48 -6.14
N ILE A 44 9.41 5.19 -5.03
CA ILE A 44 9.97 4.52 -3.84
C ILE A 44 10.72 3.24 -4.22
N THR A 45 10.22 2.52 -5.23
CA THR A 45 10.78 1.24 -5.69
C THR A 45 12.04 1.42 -6.55
N SER A 46 12.14 2.54 -7.25
CA SER A 46 13.30 2.87 -8.09
C SER A 46 14.49 3.42 -7.28
N SER A 47 14.26 3.77 -6.01
CA SER A 47 15.29 4.40 -5.16
C SER A 47 16.24 3.36 -4.54
N SER A 48 17.54 3.67 -4.54
CA SER A 48 18.59 2.79 -4.01
C SER A 48 18.69 2.78 -2.47
N GLU A 49 18.08 3.76 -1.80
CA GLU A 49 18.19 3.93 -0.34
C GLU A 49 16.85 3.70 0.36
N ASP A 50 16.84 2.70 1.25
CA ASP A 50 15.79 2.32 2.20
C ASP A 50 14.35 2.28 1.67
N PRO A 51 14.05 1.46 0.63
CA PRO A 51 12.70 1.37 0.05
C PRO A 51 11.64 0.90 1.05
N VAL A 52 11.97 -0.06 1.93
CA VAL A 52 11.08 -0.57 2.99
C VAL A 52 10.61 0.55 3.91
N ALA A 53 11.56 1.36 4.41
CA ALA A 53 11.24 2.50 5.25
C ALA A 53 10.33 3.46 4.50
N LYS A 54 10.68 3.87 3.28
CA LYS A 54 9.87 4.82 2.51
C LYS A 54 8.44 4.33 2.25
N LEU A 55 8.24 3.04 1.97
CA LEU A 55 6.91 2.47 1.81
C LEU A 55 6.14 2.48 3.14
N ALA A 56 6.77 2.11 4.25
CA ALA A 56 6.15 2.18 5.57
C ALA A 56 5.68 3.61 5.89
N HIS A 57 6.51 4.64 5.60
CA HIS A 57 6.12 6.04 5.76
C HIS A 57 4.93 6.44 4.89
N PHE A 58 4.94 6.02 3.62
CA PHE A 58 3.86 6.32 2.70
C PHE A 58 2.53 5.77 3.22
N VAL A 59 2.53 4.52 3.71
CA VAL A 59 1.34 3.88 4.27
C VAL A 59 0.93 4.54 5.58
N LEU A 60 1.86 4.74 6.51
CA LEU A 60 1.60 5.34 7.83
C LEU A 60 1.11 6.80 7.77
N ALA A 61 1.37 7.50 6.66
CA ALA A 61 0.85 8.84 6.43
C ALA A 61 -0.68 8.85 6.20
N ASP A 62 -1.28 7.72 5.82
CA ASP A 62 -2.72 7.57 5.60
C ASP A 62 -3.28 6.51 6.56
N VAL A 63 -4.09 6.96 7.52
CA VAL A 63 -4.71 6.10 8.54
C VAL A 63 -5.63 5.07 7.91
N ALA A 64 -6.42 5.44 6.89
CA ALA A 64 -7.35 4.52 6.23
C ALA A 64 -6.59 3.44 5.47
N LEU A 65 -5.54 3.82 4.74
CA LEU A 65 -4.66 2.89 4.03
C LEU A 65 -3.95 1.94 5.00
N THR A 66 -3.40 2.47 6.08
CA THR A 66 -2.75 1.68 7.16
C THR A 66 -3.71 0.61 7.69
N GLN A 67 -4.95 0.99 8.03
CA GLN A 67 -5.93 0.06 8.59
C GLN A 67 -6.33 -1.04 7.61
N LYS A 68 -6.47 -0.71 6.31
CA LYS A 68 -6.76 -1.71 5.28
C LYS A 68 -5.61 -2.69 5.07
N ILE A 69 -4.36 -2.21 5.10
CA ILE A 69 -3.19 -3.08 5.01
C ILE A 69 -3.11 -4.01 6.22
N LEU A 70 -3.24 -3.48 7.44
CA LEU A 70 -3.24 -4.32 8.65
C LEU A 70 -4.37 -5.34 8.63
N ARG A 71 -5.57 -4.97 8.16
CA ARG A 71 -6.70 -5.90 7.99
C ARG A 71 -6.37 -7.01 7.00
N LEU A 72 -5.75 -6.67 5.86
CA LEU A 72 -5.31 -7.64 4.87
C LEU A 72 -4.27 -8.61 5.46
N SER A 73 -3.27 -8.11 6.20
CA SER A 73 -2.25 -8.94 6.85
C SER A 73 -2.80 -9.90 7.90
N ASN A 74 -3.98 -9.61 8.45
CA ASN A 74 -4.63 -10.40 9.48
C ASN A 74 -5.68 -11.39 8.95
N THR A 75 -5.84 -11.54 7.63
CA THR A 75 -6.74 -12.54 7.04
C THR A 75 -6.17 -13.95 7.18
N ILE A 76 -7.03 -14.98 7.12
CA ILE A 76 -6.67 -16.39 7.35
C ILE A 76 -5.50 -16.86 6.47
N HIS A 77 -5.39 -16.39 5.23
CA HIS A 77 -4.32 -16.75 4.32
C HIS A 77 -2.96 -16.13 4.67
N TYR A 78 -2.98 -15.00 5.37
CA TYR A 78 -1.80 -14.24 5.74
C TYR A 78 -1.47 -14.33 7.24
N ARG A 79 -2.34 -14.97 8.02
CA ARG A 79 -2.11 -15.24 9.44
C ARG A 79 -0.86 -16.09 9.61
N THR A 80 -0.01 -15.66 10.54
CA THR A 80 1.14 -16.42 10.97
C THR A 80 0.68 -17.70 11.68
N SER A 81 1.50 -18.75 11.62
CA SER A 81 1.32 -19.99 12.39
C SER A 81 1.28 -19.76 13.92
N SER A 82 1.68 -18.58 14.39
CA SER A 82 1.60 -18.16 15.79
C SER A 82 0.25 -17.58 16.22
N GLY A 83 -0.64 -17.25 15.29
CA GLY A 83 -1.98 -16.71 15.59
C GLY A 83 -2.02 -15.29 16.19
N ALA A 84 -0.87 -14.64 16.36
CA ALA A 84 -0.78 -13.27 16.85
C ALA A 84 -1.17 -12.25 15.75
N PRO A 85 -1.92 -11.19 16.08
CA PRO A 85 -2.31 -10.18 15.11
C PRO A 85 -1.12 -9.31 14.68
N VAL A 86 -1.03 -9.02 13.39
CA VAL A 86 -0.08 -8.06 12.82
C VAL A 86 -0.56 -6.66 13.14
N THR A 87 0.26 -5.89 13.86
CA THR A 87 -0.10 -4.54 14.35
C THR A 87 0.73 -3.41 13.73
N THR A 88 1.78 -3.75 12.98
CA THR A 88 2.68 -2.77 12.32
C THR A 88 2.82 -3.06 10.83
N ILE A 89 3.01 -2.01 10.04
CA ILE A 89 3.30 -2.07 8.61
C ILE A 89 4.66 -2.69 8.35
N SER A 90 5.67 -2.42 9.18
CA SER A 90 6.98 -3.08 9.08
C SER A 90 6.85 -4.59 9.23
N ARG A 91 6.01 -5.06 10.18
CA ARG A 91 5.70 -6.48 10.31
C ARG A 91 4.93 -7.02 9.10
N ALA A 92 3.95 -6.27 8.61
CA ALA A 92 3.20 -6.62 7.41
C ALA A 92 4.13 -6.77 6.20
N ILE A 93 5.09 -5.85 6.00
CA ILE A 93 6.10 -5.92 4.94
C ILE A 93 7.01 -7.13 5.12
N PHE A 94 7.43 -7.44 6.35
CA PHE A 94 8.25 -8.61 6.62
C PHE A 94 7.53 -9.94 6.32
N LEU A 95 6.23 -10.03 6.63
CA LEU A 95 5.43 -11.25 6.45
C LEU A 95 4.90 -11.42 5.02
N LEU A 96 4.31 -10.37 4.45
CA LEU A 96 3.68 -10.39 3.13
C LEU A 96 4.69 -10.16 2.00
N GLY A 97 5.83 -9.57 2.32
CA GLY A 97 6.78 -9.06 1.36
C GLY A 97 6.48 -7.61 0.96
N PHE A 98 7.56 -6.85 0.77
CA PHE A 98 7.53 -5.46 0.29
C PHE A 98 6.64 -5.29 -0.94
N ASN A 99 6.78 -6.21 -1.89
CA ASN A 99 6.06 -6.14 -3.16
C ASN A 99 4.54 -6.33 -3.00
N SER A 100 4.13 -7.22 -2.10
CA SER A 100 2.71 -7.45 -1.85
C SER A 100 2.05 -6.22 -1.24
N ILE A 101 2.70 -5.60 -0.23
CA ILE A 101 2.19 -4.39 0.42
C ILE A 101 2.06 -3.23 -0.57
N LYS A 102 3.05 -3.04 -1.42
CA LYS A 102 3.02 -1.97 -2.43
C LYS A 102 1.88 -2.16 -3.44
N THR A 103 1.78 -3.34 -4.03
CA THR A 103 0.69 -3.67 -4.96
C THR A 103 -0.68 -3.49 -4.29
N SER A 104 -0.85 -3.96 -3.05
CA SER A 104 -2.08 -3.79 -2.28
C SER A 104 -2.38 -2.31 -1.98
N ALA A 105 -1.37 -1.50 -1.64
CA ALA A 105 -1.56 -0.08 -1.38
C ALA A 105 -2.06 0.66 -2.62
N MET A 106 -1.49 0.38 -3.80
CA MET A 106 -1.92 0.98 -5.07
C MET A 106 -3.34 0.57 -5.44
N ALA A 107 -3.67 -0.70 -5.25
CA ALA A 107 -5.02 -1.21 -5.41
C ALA A 107 -6.03 -0.51 -4.47
N MET A 108 -5.67 -0.30 -3.19
CA MET A 108 -6.52 0.38 -2.21
C MET A 108 -6.77 1.84 -2.58
N LEU A 109 -5.74 2.56 -3.02
CA LEU A 109 -5.85 3.95 -3.49
C LEU A 109 -6.77 4.07 -4.71
N LEU A 110 -6.65 3.14 -5.67
CA LEU A 110 -7.54 3.11 -6.84
C LEU A 110 -9.00 2.90 -6.41
N VAL A 111 -9.25 1.93 -5.53
CA VAL A 111 -10.60 1.64 -5.02
C VAL A 111 -11.19 2.83 -4.28
N ASP A 112 -10.42 3.45 -3.38
CA ASP A 112 -10.90 4.62 -2.62
C ASP A 112 -11.29 5.79 -3.50
N CYS A 113 -10.61 5.97 -4.64
CA CYS A 113 -10.94 7.04 -5.57
C CYS A 113 -12.30 6.85 -6.27
N PHE A 114 -12.76 5.60 -6.43
CA PHE A 114 -13.93 5.28 -7.26
C PHE A 114 -15.11 4.66 -6.51
N LYS A 115 -14.93 4.19 -5.27
CA LYS A 115 -15.97 3.46 -4.51
C LYS A 115 -17.25 4.25 -4.22
N ASP A 116 -17.16 5.58 -4.08
CA ASP A 116 -18.28 6.44 -3.63
C ASP A 116 -19.11 7.06 -4.78
N LYS A 117 -18.94 6.59 -6.02
CA LYS A 117 -19.67 7.10 -7.19
C LYS A 117 -21.09 6.52 -7.27
N SER A 118 -22.03 7.31 -7.81
CA SER A 118 -23.49 7.06 -7.83
C SER A 118 -23.95 5.73 -8.44
N HIS A 119 -23.09 5.05 -9.20
CA HIS A 119 -23.37 3.79 -9.89
C HIS A 119 -22.51 2.63 -9.37
N ALA A 120 -22.51 2.48 -8.04
CA ALA A 120 -21.63 1.61 -7.29
C ALA A 120 -21.52 0.18 -7.85
N ASN A 121 -22.60 -0.44 -8.34
CA ASN A 121 -22.53 -1.84 -8.82
C ASN A 121 -21.64 -2.03 -10.05
N SER A 122 -21.72 -1.13 -11.04
CA SER A 122 -20.92 -1.26 -12.27
C SER A 122 -19.45 -0.91 -12.00
N VAL A 123 -19.22 0.14 -11.23
CA VAL A 123 -17.87 0.56 -10.82
C VAL A 123 -17.20 -0.51 -9.97
N ARG A 124 -17.92 -1.07 -9.01
CA ARG A 124 -17.42 -2.14 -8.14
C ARG A 124 -17.00 -3.38 -8.92
N ARG A 125 -17.79 -3.79 -9.91
CA ARG A 125 -17.44 -4.93 -10.78
C ARG A 125 -16.13 -4.68 -11.52
N GLU A 126 -15.97 -3.49 -12.11
CA GLU A 126 -14.74 -3.13 -12.83
C GLU A 126 -13.54 -3.00 -11.88
N LEU A 127 -13.74 -2.50 -10.65
CA LEU A 127 -12.70 -2.46 -9.62
C LEU A 127 -12.26 -3.87 -9.22
N VAL A 128 -13.19 -4.80 -8.98
CA VAL A 128 -12.84 -6.19 -8.65
C VAL A 128 -12.11 -6.86 -9.82
N GLN A 129 -12.51 -6.61 -11.06
CA GLN A 129 -11.77 -7.09 -12.22
C GLN A 129 -10.34 -6.52 -12.26
N ALA A 130 -10.15 -5.25 -11.94
CA ALA A 130 -8.83 -4.62 -11.86
C ALA A 130 -7.95 -5.27 -10.77
N LEU A 131 -8.53 -5.53 -9.60
CA LEU A 131 -7.85 -6.23 -8.49
C LEU A 131 -7.42 -7.65 -8.90
N CYS A 132 -8.33 -8.39 -9.54
CA CYS A 132 -8.06 -9.72 -10.06
C CYS A 132 -6.92 -9.69 -11.09
N ALA A 133 -6.97 -8.77 -12.06
CA ALA A 133 -5.91 -8.60 -13.05
C ALA A 133 -4.56 -8.26 -12.40
N SER A 134 -4.55 -7.42 -11.35
CA SER A 134 -3.35 -7.10 -10.58
C SER A 134 -2.70 -8.34 -9.97
N ILE A 135 -3.51 -9.22 -9.36
CA ILE A 135 -3.04 -10.48 -8.75
C ILE A 135 -2.48 -11.42 -9.83
N VAL A 136 -3.18 -11.57 -10.97
CA VAL A 136 -2.67 -12.35 -12.12
C VAL A 136 -1.33 -11.81 -12.62
N GLY A 137 -1.20 -10.49 -12.74
CA GLY A 137 0.04 -9.85 -13.20
C GLY A 137 1.21 -10.16 -12.27
N ARG A 138 0.98 -10.12 -10.97
CA ARG A 138 1.98 -10.47 -9.95
C ARG A 138 2.37 -11.94 -10.01
N GLU A 139 1.39 -12.84 -10.12
CA GLU A 139 1.62 -14.28 -10.23
C GLU A 139 2.41 -14.66 -11.50
N MET A 140 2.10 -14.03 -12.64
CA MET A 140 2.84 -14.21 -13.89
C MET A 140 4.29 -13.74 -13.77
N ALA A 141 4.50 -12.60 -13.11
CA ALA A 141 5.81 -12.02 -12.94
C ALA A 141 6.68 -12.79 -11.94
N ALA A 142 6.09 -13.38 -10.89
CA ALA A 142 6.79 -14.29 -9.97
C ALA A 142 7.35 -15.55 -10.66
N ARG A 143 6.71 -15.99 -11.75
CA ARG A 143 7.12 -17.14 -12.57
C ARG A 143 7.92 -16.75 -13.81
N GLY A 144 7.99 -15.45 -14.12
CA GLY A 144 8.51 -14.92 -15.36
C GLY A 144 10.01 -14.65 -15.35
N ARG A 145 10.54 -14.32 -16.54
CA ARG A 145 11.96 -14.01 -16.75
C ARG A 145 12.39 -12.64 -16.18
N PHE A 146 11.45 -11.69 -16.11
CA PHE A 146 11.67 -10.37 -15.56
C PHE A 146 11.14 -10.33 -14.13
N GLN A 147 12.01 -10.10 -13.14
CA GLN A 147 11.70 -10.21 -11.71
C GLN A 147 10.90 -9.01 -11.14
N ASP A 148 10.28 -8.19 -12.00
CA ASP A 148 9.53 -7.01 -11.59
C ASP A 148 8.04 -7.32 -11.42
N GLY A 149 7.77 -8.22 -10.46
CA GLY A 149 6.45 -8.64 -9.96
C GLY A 149 5.40 -7.52 -9.93
N GLU A 150 5.86 -6.41 -9.39
CA GLU A 150 5.06 -5.25 -9.03
C GLU A 150 4.63 -4.42 -10.22
N GLU A 151 5.54 -4.15 -11.15
CA GLU A 151 5.19 -3.30 -12.29
C GLU A 151 4.20 -4.03 -13.21
N ALA A 152 4.30 -5.36 -13.30
CA ALA A 152 3.31 -6.18 -13.99
C ALA A 152 1.94 -6.15 -13.30
N ALA A 153 1.91 -6.23 -11.96
CA ALA A 153 0.68 -6.13 -11.18
C ALA A 153 0.01 -4.76 -11.36
N VAL A 154 0.79 -3.68 -11.24
CA VAL A 154 0.29 -2.31 -11.42
C VAL A 154 -0.17 -2.07 -12.86
N ALA A 155 0.62 -2.49 -13.86
CA ALA A 155 0.22 -2.39 -15.25
C ALA A 155 -1.09 -3.12 -15.54
N ALA A 156 -1.31 -4.28 -14.92
CA ALA A 156 -2.56 -5.03 -15.03
C ALA A 156 -3.71 -4.36 -14.27
N LEU A 157 -3.46 -3.79 -13.09
CA LEU A 157 -4.43 -3.04 -12.29
C LEU A 157 -5.04 -1.86 -13.08
N PHE A 158 -4.22 -1.15 -13.85
CA PHE A 158 -4.67 0.00 -14.65
C PHE A 158 -5.23 -0.38 -16.02
N LYS A 159 -5.18 -1.66 -16.43
CA LYS A 159 -5.51 -2.07 -17.80
C LYS A 159 -6.97 -1.77 -18.18
N ASN A 160 -7.90 -1.86 -17.23
CA ASN A 160 -9.32 -1.55 -17.45
C ASN A 160 -9.73 -0.16 -16.91
N VAL A 161 -8.79 0.75 -16.60
CA VAL A 161 -9.09 2.08 -16.02
C VAL A 161 -10.07 2.89 -16.87
N GLY A 162 -10.01 2.78 -18.21
CA GLY A 162 -10.95 3.44 -19.10
C GLY A 162 -12.40 2.99 -18.89
N LYS A 163 -12.63 1.71 -18.59
CA LYS A 163 -13.97 1.18 -18.25
C LYS A 163 -14.43 1.71 -16.89
N ILE A 164 -13.54 1.73 -15.89
CA ILE A 164 -13.82 2.26 -14.56
C ILE A 164 -14.24 3.73 -14.66
N LEU A 165 -13.52 4.53 -15.44
CA LEU A 165 -13.82 5.95 -15.65
C LEU A 165 -15.19 6.16 -16.32
N VAL A 166 -15.47 5.48 -17.42
CA VAL A 166 -16.77 5.63 -18.08
C VAL A 166 -17.90 5.13 -17.18
N ALA A 167 -17.72 4.02 -16.45
CA ALA A 167 -18.70 3.54 -15.48
C ALA A 167 -18.95 4.52 -14.32
N SER A 168 -17.93 5.29 -13.94
CA SER A 168 -17.97 6.24 -12.82
C SER A 168 -18.58 7.60 -13.19
N TYR A 169 -18.32 8.09 -14.40
CA TYR A 169 -18.70 9.45 -14.83
C TYR A 169 -19.88 9.49 -15.82
N ASP A 170 -20.10 8.43 -16.61
CA ASP A 170 -21.26 8.32 -17.51
C ASP A 170 -21.78 6.88 -17.56
N HIS A 171 -22.49 6.50 -16.50
CA HIS A 171 -23.11 5.18 -16.40
C HIS A 171 -24.11 4.87 -17.52
N PRO A 172 -24.99 5.80 -17.97
CA PRO A 172 -25.84 5.55 -19.13
C PRO A 172 -25.05 5.16 -20.38
N LEU A 173 -23.93 5.83 -20.67
CA LEU A 173 -23.04 5.48 -21.78
C LEU A 173 -22.43 4.10 -21.58
N TYR A 174 -21.90 3.82 -20.38
CA TYR A 174 -21.37 2.51 -20.03
C TYR A 174 -22.40 1.39 -20.25
N SER A 175 -23.62 1.54 -19.73
CA SER A 175 -24.71 0.57 -19.87
C SER A 175 -25.10 0.33 -21.32
N ARG A 176 -25.10 1.36 -22.16
CA ARG A 176 -25.36 1.21 -23.61
C ARG A 176 -24.24 0.41 -24.30
N ILE A 177 -22.98 0.68 -23.97
CA ILE A 177 -21.85 -0.10 -24.49
C ILE A 177 -21.97 -1.56 -24.05
N GLN A 178 -22.29 -1.82 -22.78
CA GLN A 178 -22.49 -3.19 -22.27
C GLN A 178 -23.67 -3.90 -22.94
N ALA A 179 -24.79 -3.21 -23.19
CA ALA A 179 -25.93 -3.77 -23.90
C ALA A 179 -25.59 -4.15 -25.36
N MET A 180 -24.77 -3.34 -26.04
CA MET A 180 -24.26 -3.70 -27.37
C MET A 180 -23.38 -4.95 -27.33
N LEU A 181 -22.56 -5.12 -26.28
CA LEU A 181 -21.72 -6.31 -26.14
C LEU A 181 -22.54 -7.58 -25.89
N GLN A 182 -23.64 -7.49 -25.15
CA GLN A 182 -24.56 -8.62 -24.94
C GLN A 182 -25.22 -9.11 -26.23
N THR A 183 -25.30 -8.28 -27.27
CA THR A 183 -25.82 -8.73 -28.58
C THR A 183 -24.86 -9.67 -29.33
N GLY A 184 -23.61 -9.79 -28.89
CA GLY A 184 -22.59 -10.70 -29.45
C GLY A 184 -22.06 -10.32 -30.83
N LYS A 185 -22.56 -9.24 -31.45
CA LYS A 185 -22.21 -8.83 -32.82
C LYS A 185 -21.05 -7.85 -32.92
N THR A 186 -20.65 -7.25 -31.81
CA THR A 186 -19.72 -6.10 -31.78
C THR A 186 -18.65 -6.34 -30.71
N THR A 187 -17.40 -6.01 -31.01
CA THR A 187 -16.32 -6.11 -30.02
C THR A 187 -16.38 -4.93 -29.03
N SER A 188 -15.71 -5.07 -27.87
CA SER A 188 -15.64 -3.98 -26.88
C SER A 188 -15.01 -2.71 -27.46
N GLN A 189 -14.01 -2.87 -28.33
CA GLN A 189 -13.34 -1.79 -29.03
C GLN A 189 -14.26 -1.09 -30.03
N ASP A 190 -15.04 -1.84 -30.81
CA ASP A 190 -15.96 -1.27 -31.80
C ASP A 190 -17.14 -0.54 -31.14
N ALA A 191 -17.71 -1.13 -30.08
CA ALA A 191 -18.83 -0.55 -29.35
C ALA A 191 -18.43 0.76 -28.64
N SER A 192 -17.26 0.76 -27.97
CA SER A 192 -16.71 1.97 -27.35
C SER A 192 -16.35 3.03 -28.40
N SER A 193 -15.67 2.66 -29.49
CA SER A 193 -15.32 3.62 -30.54
C SER A 193 -16.54 4.28 -31.17
N THR A 194 -17.65 3.54 -31.31
CA THR A 194 -18.90 4.06 -31.85
C THR A 194 -19.62 5.03 -30.90
N LEU A 195 -19.68 4.70 -29.60
CA LEU A 195 -20.48 5.48 -28.63
C LEU A 195 -19.67 6.53 -27.86
N LEU A 196 -18.43 6.24 -27.49
CA LEU A 196 -17.52 7.13 -26.78
C LEU A 196 -16.71 8.02 -27.75
N GLY A 197 -16.52 7.56 -28.99
CA GLY A 197 -15.68 8.21 -30.00
C GLY A 197 -14.21 7.78 -29.95
N CYS A 198 -13.86 6.83 -29.09
CA CYS A 198 -12.55 6.16 -29.03
C CYS A 198 -12.68 4.84 -28.23
N SER A 199 -11.64 4.00 -28.26
CA SER A 199 -11.62 2.79 -27.44
C SER A 199 -11.39 3.11 -25.96
N TYR A 200 -11.78 2.18 -25.07
CA TYR A 200 -11.51 2.34 -23.63
C TYR A 200 -10.02 2.47 -23.32
N GLU A 201 -9.16 1.79 -24.07
CA GLU A 201 -7.70 1.85 -23.93
C GLU A 201 -7.19 3.25 -24.26
N ARG A 202 -7.66 3.83 -25.38
CA ARG A 202 -7.26 5.18 -25.76
C ARG A 202 -7.79 6.24 -24.79
N PHE A 203 -9.02 6.07 -24.32
CA PHE A 203 -9.59 6.95 -23.30
C PHE A 203 -8.82 6.87 -21.98
N GLY A 204 -8.48 5.66 -21.53
CA GLY A 204 -7.64 5.44 -20.36
C GLY A 204 -6.25 6.06 -20.52
N GLU A 205 -5.62 5.91 -21.67
CA GLU A 205 -4.32 6.52 -21.98
C GLU A 205 -4.36 8.05 -21.79
N MET A 206 -5.38 8.71 -22.34
CA MET A 206 -5.55 10.17 -22.21
C MET A 206 -5.70 10.60 -20.75
N ALA A 207 -6.47 9.85 -19.95
CA ALA A 207 -6.63 10.13 -18.54
C ALA A 207 -5.32 9.91 -17.74
N LEU A 208 -4.63 8.79 -17.97
CA LEU A 208 -3.37 8.48 -17.27
C LEU A 208 -2.23 9.46 -17.60
N GLN A 209 -2.20 9.99 -18.83
CA GLN A 209 -1.26 11.05 -19.22
C GLN A 209 -1.47 12.33 -18.41
N GLU A 210 -2.73 12.75 -18.24
CA GLU A 210 -3.06 13.93 -17.43
C GLU A 210 -2.72 13.73 -15.95
N TRP A 211 -2.91 12.50 -15.44
CA TRP A 211 -2.56 12.13 -14.06
C TRP A 211 -1.06 11.92 -13.84
N LYS A 212 -0.23 12.10 -14.88
CA LYS A 212 1.23 11.95 -14.84
C LYS A 212 1.68 10.57 -14.37
N ILE A 213 0.91 9.54 -14.71
CA ILE A 213 1.27 8.15 -14.42
C ILE A 213 2.48 7.75 -15.27
N PRO A 214 3.42 6.94 -14.74
CA PRO A 214 4.59 6.50 -15.49
C PRO A 214 4.26 5.90 -16.87
N ASP A 215 5.03 6.28 -17.88
CA ASP A 215 4.86 5.85 -19.28
C ASP A 215 4.85 4.33 -19.43
N THR A 216 5.53 3.59 -18.56
CA THR A 216 5.55 2.12 -18.61
C THR A 216 4.17 1.52 -18.35
N ILE A 217 3.37 2.12 -17.48
CA ILE A 217 1.97 1.72 -17.22
C ILE A 217 1.10 2.17 -18.40
N ILE A 218 1.27 3.40 -18.89
CA ILE A 218 0.51 3.93 -20.04
C ILE A 218 0.71 3.03 -21.28
N GLN A 219 1.94 2.61 -21.55
CA GLN A 219 2.27 1.70 -22.65
C GLN A 219 1.67 0.30 -22.50
N SER A 220 1.27 -0.11 -21.30
CA SER A 220 0.61 -1.40 -21.08
C SER A 220 -0.82 -1.40 -21.60
N LEU A 221 -1.47 -0.23 -21.71
CA LEU A 221 -2.85 -0.09 -22.20
C LEU A 221 -2.95 -0.37 -23.70
N ILE A 222 -1.87 -0.15 -24.46
CA ILE A 222 -1.84 -0.31 -25.91
C ILE A 222 -2.27 -1.75 -26.29
N PRO A 223 -3.23 -1.91 -27.22
CA PRO A 223 -3.72 -3.22 -27.64
C PRO A 223 -2.62 -4.03 -28.33
N LEU A 224 -2.66 -5.34 -28.11
CA LEU A 224 -1.77 -6.29 -28.77
C LEU A 224 -2.33 -6.72 -30.13
N PRO A 225 -1.48 -7.06 -31.10
CA PRO A 225 -1.93 -7.61 -32.37
C PRO A 225 -2.72 -8.91 -32.16
N GLY A 226 -3.64 -9.20 -33.08
CA GLY A 226 -4.38 -10.45 -33.11
C GLY A 226 -3.49 -11.65 -33.46
N GLY A 227 -3.83 -12.83 -32.95
CA GLY A 227 -3.12 -14.09 -33.20
C GLY A 227 -2.20 -14.55 -32.07
N GLU A 228 -1.44 -15.63 -32.32
CA GLU A 228 -0.43 -16.15 -31.38
C GLU A 228 0.69 -15.14 -31.18
N LEU A 229 1.02 -14.86 -29.92
CA LEU A 229 2.08 -13.94 -29.57
C LEU A 229 3.44 -14.65 -29.58
N LYS A 230 4.48 -13.89 -29.91
CA LYS A 230 5.87 -14.37 -29.87
C LYS A 230 6.52 -14.00 -28.53
N LYS A 231 7.52 -14.78 -28.14
CA LYS A 231 8.42 -14.43 -27.03
C LYS A 231 9.08 -13.08 -27.34
N VAL A 232 9.08 -12.21 -26.34
CA VAL A 232 9.60 -10.85 -26.44
C VAL A 232 10.93 -10.72 -25.70
N ASN A 233 11.79 -9.84 -26.20
CA ASN A 233 13.12 -9.59 -25.63
C ASN A 233 13.16 -8.31 -24.79
N THR A 234 12.16 -7.44 -24.93
CA THR A 234 12.09 -6.18 -24.17
C THR A 234 11.14 -6.31 -22.99
N ARG A 235 11.52 -5.67 -21.88
CA ARG A 235 10.72 -5.60 -20.65
C ARG A 235 9.36 -4.95 -20.88
N ALA A 236 9.32 -3.86 -21.64
CA ALA A 236 8.09 -3.11 -21.92
C ALA A 236 7.06 -3.93 -22.72
N GLU A 237 7.51 -4.69 -23.73
CA GLU A 237 6.62 -5.59 -24.47
C GLU A 237 6.14 -6.75 -23.60
N TRP A 238 7.01 -7.29 -22.73
CA TRP A 238 6.62 -8.34 -21.80
C TRP A 238 5.55 -7.85 -20.82
N LEU A 239 5.73 -6.66 -20.22
CA LEU A 239 4.72 -6.03 -19.36
C LEU A 239 3.38 -5.85 -20.08
N ARG A 240 3.40 -5.44 -21.36
CA ARG A 240 2.19 -5.30 -22.17
C ARG A 240 1.49 -6.65 -22.40
N GLN A 241 2.25 -7.71 -22.65
CA GLN A 241 1.72 -9.08 -22.78
C GLN A 241 1.10 -9.58 -21.47
N VAL A 242 1.79 -9.39 -20.35
CA VAL A 242 1.29 -9.78 -19.02
C VAL A 242 0.03 -8.99 -18.68
N ALA A 243 0.02 -7.66 -18.80
CA ALA A 243 -1.15 -6.84 -18.49
C ALA A 243 -2.39 -7.22 -19.34
N SER A 244 -2.19 -7.51 -20.63
CA SER A 244 -3.27 -7.94 -21.53
C SER A 244 -3.75 -9.36 -21.26
N PHE A 245 -2.86 -10.27 -20.84
CA PHE A 245 -3.23 -11.60 -20.37
C PHE A 245 -4.02 -11.50 -19.06
N SER A 246 -3.55 -10.69 -18.11
CA SER A 246 -4.18 -10.49 -16.81
C SER A 246 -5.62 -9.97 -16.91
N ASP A 247 -5.87 -8.94 -17.73
CA ASP A 247 -7.23 -8.42 -17.94
C ASP A 247 -8.15 -9.44 -18.62
N ALA A 248 -7.62 -10.21 -19.57
CA ALA A 248 -8.39 -11.27 -20.24
C ALA A 248 -8.71 -12.45 -19.31
N LEU A 249 -7.77 -12.85 -18.45
CA LEU A 249 -8.00 -13.89 -17.45
C LEU A 249 -8.98 -13.41 -16.37
N ALA A 250 -8.82 -12.18 -15.88
CA ALA A 250 -9.74 -11.57 -14.93
C ALA A 250 -11.16 -11.47 -15.50
N THR A 251 -11.32 -11.05 -16.75
CA THR A 251 -12.64 -11.04 -17.44
C THR A 251 -13.25 -12.44 -17.48
N THR A 252 -12.43 -13.47 -17.75
CA THR A 252 -12.88 -14.87 -17.77
C THR A 252 -13.31 -15.33 -16.38
N ILE A 253 -12.56 -15.00 -15.33
CA ILE A 253 -12.88 -15.33 -13.92
C ILE A 253 -14.21 -14.68 -13.52
N MET A 254 -14.41 -13.40 -13.85
CA MET A 254 -15.59 -12.62 -13.48
C MET A 254 -16.86 -12.98 -14.28
N SER A 255 -16.73 -13.73 -15.38
CA SER A 255 -17.83 -14.13 -16.26
C SER A 255 -18.05 -15.65 -16.34
N ALA A 256 -17.19 -16.43 -15.68
CA ALA A 256 -17.36 -17.87 -15.59
C ALA A 256 -18.44 -18.21 -14.55
N GLY A 257 -19.39 -19.06 -14.96
CA GLY A 257 -20.25 -19.77 -14.01
C GLY A 257 -19.56 -21.03 -13.50
N VAL A 258 -20.08 -21.57 -12.40
CA VAL A 258 -19.59 -22.77 -11.69
C VAL A 258 -19.10 -23.86 -12.66
N GLY A 259 -17.84 -24.30 -12.51
CA GLY A 259 -17.27 -25.45 -13.21
C GLY A 259 -16.80 -25.25 -14.66
N THR A 260 -16.96 -24.07 -15.27
CA THR A 260 -16.57 -23.82 -16.69
C THR A 260 -15.30 -22.98 -16.87
N LEU A 261 -14.64 -22.59 -15.78
CA LEU A 261 -13.54 -21.62 -15.79
C LEU A 261 -12.31 -22.11 -16.58
N SER A 262 -11.85 -23.34 -16.33
CA SER A 262 -10.67 -23.89 -17.01
C SER A 262 -10.91 -24.05 -18.53
N GLU A 263 -12.11 -24.48 -18.95
CA GLU A 263 -12.48 -24.57 -20.38
C GLU A 263 -12.50 -23.19 -21.06
N LYS A 264 -13.06 -22.16 -20.40
CA LYS A 264 -13.08 -20.79 -20.93
C LYS A 264 -11.69 -20.14 -20.95
N ALA A 265 -10.75 -20.61 -20.13
CA ALA A 265 -9.39 -20.09 -20.09
C ALA A 265 -8.45 -20.72 -21.15
N LYS A 266 -8.79 -21.88 -21.74
CA LYS A 266 -7.97 -22.55 -22.78
C LYS A 266 -7.59 -21.67 -23.99
N PRO A 267 -8.47 -20.82 -24.54
CA PRO A 267 -8.09 -19.91 -25.63
C PRO A 267 -6.99 -18.92 -25.23
N LEU A 268 -6.93 -18.54 -23.95
CA LEU A 268 -5.87 -17.68 -23.43
C LEU A 268 -4.54 -18.42 -23.40
N LEU A 269 -4.53 -19.70 -23.02
CA LEU A 269 -3.32 -20.53 -23.10
C LEU A 269 -2.79 -20.64 -24.54
N GLN A 270 -3.68 -20.82 -25.52
CA GLN A 270 -3.27 -20.87 -26.93
C GLN A 270 -2.64 -19.56 -27.40
N LYS A 271 -3.20 -18.42 -26.98
CA LYS A 271 -2.71 -17.08 -27.39
C LYS A 271 -1.42 -16.65 -26.67
N TYR A 272 -1.33 -16.90 -25.36
CA TYR A 272 -0.29 -16.35 -24.48
C TYR A 272 0.73 -17.37 -23.98
N GLY A 273 0.39 -18.67 -23.92
CA GLY A 273 1.19 -19.71 -23.27
C GLY A 273 2.62 -19.81 -23.79
N LYS A 274 2.79 -19.84 -25.13
CA LYS A 274 4.14 -19.88 -25.75
C LYS A 274 4.95 -18.60 -25.51
N ALA A 275 4.29 -17.44 -25.43
CA ALA A 275 4.94 -16.14 -25.31
C ALA A 275 5.42 -15.87 -23.88
N LEU A 276 4.59 -16.25 -22.89
CA LEU A 276 4.82 -16.04 -21.47
C LEU A 276 5.40 -17.27 -20.76
N ASP A 277 5.62 -18.37 -21.49
CA ASP A 277 6.30 -19.58 -21.03
C ASP A 277 5.58 -20.33 -19.88
N PHE A 278 4.25 -20.46 -19.99
CA PHE A 278 3.43 -21.22 -19.04
C PHE A 278 2.57 -22.28 -19.73
N ASP A 279 2.19 -23.31 -18.98
CA ASP A 279 1.37 -24.44 -19.45
C ASP A 279 0.00 -24.48 -18.75
N GLN A 280 -0.79 -25.52 -19.05
CA GLN A 280 -2.12 -25.70 -18.48
C GLN A 280 -2.07 -25.90 -16.95
N ALA A 281 -1.07 -26.61 -16.42
CA ALA A 281 -0.96 -26.87 -14.99
C ALA A 281 -0.69 -25.57 -14.21
N ILE A 282 0.17 -24.70 -14.74
CA ILE A 282 0.44 -23.38 -14.16
C ILE A 282 -0.82 -22.50 -14.23
N LEU A 283 -1.58 -22.56 -15.33
CA LEU A 283 -2.82 -21.81 -15.47
C LEU A 283 -3.86 -22.24 -14.43
N ASP A 284 -4.04 -23.54 -14.21
CA ASP A 284 -5.01 -24.05 -13.23
C ASP A 284 -4.61 -23.71 -11.78
N ASP A 285 -3.31 -23.81 -11.42
CA ASP A 285 -2.79 -23.34 -10.11
C ASP A 285 -3.02 -21.83 -9.91
N MET A 286 -2.80 -21.03 -10.96
CA MET A 286 -3.01 -19.59 -10.92
C MET A 286 -4.48 -19.22 -10.72
N LEU A 287 -5.42 -19.91 -11.38
CA LEU A 287 -6.85 -19.66 -11.24
C LEU A 287 -7.31 -19.79 -9.77
N ILE A 288 -6.90 -20.85 -9.08
CA ILE A 288 -7.28 -21.10 -7.67
C ILE A 288 -6.73 -20.01 -6.74
N LYS A 289 -5.44 -19.65 -6.91
CA LYS A 289 -4.78 -18.63 -6.10
C LYS A 289 -5.39 -17.25 -6.31
N VAL A 290 -5.58 -16.86 -7.57
CA VAL A 290 -6.11 -15.55 -7.96
C VAL A 290 -7.52 -15.36 -7.41
N GLU A 291 -8.38 -16.38 -7.51
CA GLU A 291 -9.75 -16.33 -7.00
C GLU A 291 -9.78 -16.08 -5.49
N THR A 292 -9.05 -16.91 -4.74
CA THR A 292 -9.00 -16.85 -3.27
C THR A 292 -8.49 -15.49 -2.79
N GLU A 293 -7.38 -15.02 -3.37
CA GLU A 293 -6.76 -13.76 -2.97
C GLU A 293 -7.61 -12.56 -3.37
N THR A 294 -8.24 -12.57 -4.55
CA THR A 294 -9.13 -11.48 -5.00
C THR A 294 -10.28 -11.31 -4.01
N ARG A 295 -10.89 -12.41 -3.56
CA ARG A 295 -12.00 -12.39 -2.60
C ARG A 295 -11.59 -11.78 -1.25
N GLN A 296 -10.39 -12.12 -0.77
CA GLN A 296 -9.85 -11.60 0.48
C GLN A 296 -9.47 -10.13 0.38
N LEU A 297 -8.82 -9.74 -0.72
CA LEU A 297 -8.42 -8.37 -0.96
C LEU A 297 -9.66 -7.46 -1.09
N ALA A 298 -10.67 -7.88 -1.85
CA ALA A 298 -11.94 -7.17 -1.96
C ALA A 298 -12.64 -6.99 -0.61
N LYS A 299 -12.68 -8.05 0.23
CA LYS A 299 -13.21 -7.97 1.60
C LYS A 299 -12.42 -7.00 2.48
N SER A 300 -11.09 -6.97 2.35
CA SER A 300 -10.23 -6.03 3.11
C SER A 300 -10.45 -4.56 2.73
N MET A 301 -10.95 -4.33 1.52
CA MET A 301 -11.23 -3.01 0.94
C MET A 301 -12.69 -2.56 1.11
N ASP A 302 -13.50 -3.32 1.86
CA ASP A 302 -14.95 -3.09 2.07
C ASP A 302 -15.76 -3.07 0.76
N ILE A 303 -15.31 -3.83 -0.23
CA ILE A 303 -16.02 -4.02 -1.51
C ILE A 303 -17.07 -5.13 -1.35
N ALA A 304 -18.35 -4.78 -1.46
CA ALA A 304 -19.44 -5.75 -1.38
C ALA A 304 -19.44 -6.73 -2.58
N MET A 305 -19.16 -8.00 -2.32
CA MET A 305 -19.04 -9.04 -3.35
C MET A 305 -20.37 -9.69 -3.75
N GLY A 306 -21.50 -9.31 -3.13
CA GLY A 306 -22.76 -10.08 -3.16
C GLY A 306 -23.27 -10.55 -4.52
N ASP A 307 -23.20 -9.71 -5.56
CA ASP A 307 -23.66 -10.07 -6.92
C ASP A 307 -22.51 -10.46 -7.88
N ILE A 308 -21.26 -10.38 -7.41
CA ILE A 308 -20.06 -10.57 -8.22
C ILE A 308 -19.62 -12.03 -8.10
N HIS A 309 -19.92 -12.82 -9.12
CA HIS A 309 -19.49 -14.21 -9.20
C HIS A 309 -17.99 -14.27 -9.50
N ILE A 310 -17.16 -14.67 -8.52
CA ILE A 310 -15.74 -15.00 -8.73
C ILE A 310 -15.54 -16.47 -8.43
N GLY A 311 -15.67 -17.33 -9.46
CA GLY A 311 -15.43 -18.77 -9.38
C GLY A 311 -16.11 -19.45 -8.18
N ASP A 312 -15.91 -20.75 -8.00
CA ASP A 312 -16.15 -21.36 -6.69
C ASP A 312 -14.97 -22.31 -6.48
N ALA A 313 -13.98 -21.87 -5.72
CA ALA A 313 -13.16 -22.79 -4.96
C ALA A 313 -14.09 -23.46 -3.95
N ASP A 314 -14.30 -24.77 -4.11
CA ASP A 314 -14.93 -25.63 -3.13
C ASP A 314 -14.54 -25.19 -1.71
N ASP A 315 -15.50 -24.68 -0.95
CA ASP A 315 -15.40 -24.36 0.48
C ASP A 315 -15.23 -25.65 1.35
N ASN A 316 -14.80 -26.75 0.73
CA ASN A 316 -14.71 -28.10 1.30
C ASN A 316 -13.27 -28.60 1.48
N THR A 317 -12.25 -27.75 1.38
CA THR A 317 -10.87 -28.13 1.76
C THR A 317 -10.42 -27.64 3.14
N THR A 318 -11.32 -27.11 3.97
CA THR A 318 -11.11 -27.14 5.43
C THR A 318 -11.51 -28.49 5.98
N ASN A 319 -10.55 -29.42 6.00
CA ASN A 319 -10.67 -30.65 6.77
C ASN A 319 -11.00 -30.33 8.24
N GLY A 320 -12.25 -30.56 8.64
CA GLY A 320 -12.57 -31.12 9.94
C GLY A 320 -12.47 -30.23 11.18
N VAL A 321 -12.65 -28.92 11.09
CA VAL A 321 -12.90 -28.09 12.28
C VAL A 321 -14.27 -27.41 12.13
N PRO A 322 -15.29 -27.80 12.93
CA PRO A 322 -16.57 -27.12 12.97
C PRO A 322 -16.38 -25.60 13.19
N ASN A 323 -17.18 -24.77 12.53
CA ASN A 323 -17.14 -23.30 12.72
C ASN A 323 -17.29 -22.87 14.19
N ASP A 324 -17.89 -23.70 15.04
CA ASP A 324 -18.00 -23.46 16.50
C ASP A 324 -16.69 -23.72 17.28
N LEU A 325 -15.69 -24.35 16.66
CA LEU A 325 -14.35 -24.60 17.19
C LEU A 325 -13.27 -23.77 16.50
N LEU A 326 -13.63 -22.93 15.53
CA LEU A 326 -12.84 -21.75 15.21
C LEU A 326 -12.91 -20.88 16.47
N LEU A 327 -11.89 -21.02 17.31
CA LEU A 327 -11.55 -20.11 18.39
C LEU A 327 -12.08 -18.74 18.01
N GLN A 328 -13.08 -18.29 18.78
CA GLN A 328 -13.79 -17.02 18.70
C GLN A 328 -13.10 -16.14 17.68
N ASN A 329 -13.80 -15.86 16.57
CA ASN A 329 -13.46 -14.75 15.69
C ASN A 329 -12.94 -13.63 16.58
N TYR A 330 -11.61 -13.52 16.70
CA TYR A 330 -10.96 -12.26 16.98
C TYR A 330 -11.26 -11.54 15.69
N GLU A 331 -12.48 -11.01 15.63
CA GLU A 331 -12.85 -9.97 14.71
C GLU A 331 -11.67 -9.03 14.81
N ALA A 332 -11.01 -8.77 13.69
CA ALA A 332 -10.06 -7.69 13.60
C ALA A 332 -10.70 -6.34 14.05
N GLY A 333 -12.01 -6.33 14.32
CA GLY A 333 -12.82 -5.40 15.10
C GLY A 333 -12.45 -5.19 16.57
N GLU A 334 -11.92 -6.17 17.32
CA GLU A 334 -11.80 -6.02 18.79
C GLU A 334 -10.51 -5.31 19.26
N ILE A 335 -9.52 -5.09 18.38
CA ILE A 335 -8.40 -4.17 18.67
C ILE A 335 -8.85 -2.70 18.46
N GLN A 336 -10.08 -2.45 18.00
CA GLN A 336 -10.55 -1.15 17.51
C GLN A 336 -11.26 -0.27 18.55
N ASN A 337 -10.85 -0.31 19.82
CA ASN A 337 -11.17 0.81 20.71
C ASN A 337 -10.19 1.96 20.44
N ASP A 338 -10.48 2.77 19.42
CA ASP A 338 -9.74 4.00 19.04
C ASP A 338 -9.92 5.13 20.06
N GLU A 339 -10.33 4.79 21.29
CA GLU A 339 -10.31 5.71 22.40
C GLU A 339 -8.86 6.09 22.70
N ARG A 340 -8.58 7.39 22.57
CA ARG A 340 -7.27 7.97 22.82
C ARG A 340 -7.33 8.86 24.05
N HIS A 341 -6.22 8.90 24.77
CA HIS A 341 -5.99 9.94 25.75
C HIS A 341 -5.83 11.30 25.06
N PRO A 342 -5.95 12.43 25.79
CA PRO A 342 -5.74 13.77 25.24
C PRO A 342 -4.36 13.95 24.58
N SER A 343 -3.36 13.16 24.98
CA SER A 343 -2.04 13.19 24.34
C SER A 343 -2.00 12.53 22.95
N GLY A 344 -3.07 11.85 22.52
CA GLY A 344 -3.11 11.03 21.31
C GLY A 344 -2.70 9.56 21.52
N LYS A 345 -2.22 9.20 22.72
CA LYS A 345 -1.90 7.84 23.11
C LYS A 345 -3.15 6.93 23.10
N PRO A 346 -3.14 5.77 22.40
CA PRO A 346 -4.21 4.78 22.47
C PRO A 346 -4.43 4.25 23.89
N LYS A 347 -5.68 4.08 24.33
CA LYS A 347 -5.98 3.48 25.65
C LYS A 347 -5.52 2.03 25.77
N HIS A 348 -5.42 1.32 24.66
CA HIS A 348 -4.92 -0.06 24.56
C HIS A 348 -3.41 -0.12 24.21
N ALA A 349 -2.64 0.92 24.55
CA ALA A 349 -1.20 1.00 24.27
C ALA A 349 -0.40 -0.21 24.75
N ARG A 350 -0.76 -0.79 25.90
CA ARG A 350 -0.13 -2.00 26.45
C ARG A 350 -0.21 -3.18 25.48
N ASP A 351 -1.38 -3.41 24.89
CA ASP A 351 -1.60 -4.56 24.00
C ASP A 351 -0.85 -4.38 22.67
N LEU A 352 -0.80 -3.14 22.16
CA LEU A 352 0.00 -2.78 20.99
C LEU A 352 1.51 -2.97 21.24
N LEU A 353 2.01 -2.53 22.39
CA LEU A 353 3.41 -2.74 22.78
C LEU A 353 3.75 -4.23 22.95
N LEU A 354 2.84 -5.01 23.53
CA LEU A 354 3.01 -6.45 23.71
C LEU A 354 3.05 -7.17 22.35
N ALA A 355 2.14 -6.82 21.44
CA ALA A 355 2.15 -7.32 20.06
C ALA A 355 3.48 -6.98 19.35
N GLY A 356 3.95 -5.73 19.48
CA GLY A 356 5.24 -5.32 18.92
C GLY A 356 6.45 -6.09 19.50
N VAL A 357 6.44 -6.41 20.80
CA VAL A 357 7.49 -7.27 21.41
C VAL A 357 7.46 -8.67 20.80
N GLN A 358 6.27 -9.24 20.58
CA GLN A 358 6.13 -10.55 19.93
C GLN A 358 6.63 -10.51 18.48
N ASP A 359 6.30 -9.45 17.74
CA ASP A 359 6.74 -9.25 16.35
C ASP A 359 8.27 -9.17 16.24
N VAL A 360 8.91 -8.39 17.13
CA VAL A 360 10.37 -8.29 17.22
C VAL A 360 10.98 -9.66 17.56
N THR A 361 10.40 -10.38 18.51
CA THR A 361 10.87 -11.72 18.91
C THR A 361 10.80 -12.71 17.75
N GLN A 362 9.70 -12.72 17.00
CA GLN A 362 9.52 -13.60 15.84
C GLN A 362 10.47 -13.24 14.70
N MET A 363 10.68 -11.94 14.45
CA MET A 363 11.65 -11.48 13.44
C MET A 363 13.08 -11.88 13.82
N LEU A 364 13.46 -11.77 15.09
CA LEU A 364 14.78 -12.21 15.59
C LEU A 364 14.99 -13.73 15.56
N ALA A 365 13.91 -14.51 15.59
CA ALA A 365 13.95 -15.96 15.45
C ALA A 365 14.08 -16.41 13.98
N SER A 366 13.90 -15.50 13.01
CA SER A 366 14.07 -15.80 11.60
C SER A 366 15.53 -15.75 11.17
N ASP A 367 15.94 -16.61 10.24
CA ASP A 367 17.33 -16.71 9.77
C ASP A 367 17.79 -15.54 8.88
N SER A 368 16.89 -14.64 8.45
CA SER A 368 17.17 -13.67 7.37
C SER A 368 16.62 -12.25 7.60
N PHE A 369 16.67 -11.74 8.83
CA PHE A 369 16.27 -10.36 9.10
C PHE A 369 17.40 -9.35 8.82
N LYS A 370 17.06 -8.15 8.34
CA LYS A 370 17.98 -7.01 8.26
C LYS A 370 17.85 -6.16 9.51
N LEU A 371 18.98 -5.68 10.04
CA LEU A 371 18.99 -4.83 11.25
C LEU A 371 18.18 -3.54 11.06
N ASN A 372 18.24 -2.91 9.88
CA ASN A 372 17.46 -1.70 9.59
C ASN A 372 15.94 -1.96 9.67
N ASP A 373 15.47 -3.09 9.14
CA ASP A 373 14.05 -3.46 9.19
C ASP A 373 13.59 -3.74 10.62
N LEU A 374 14.46 -4.32 11.46
CA LEU A 374 14.20 -4.52 12.89
C LEU A 374 14.13 -3.19 13.65
N ILE A 375 15.06 -2.27 13.38
CA ILE A 375 15.05 -0.93 13.99
C ILE A 375 13.78 -0.20 13.58
N LEU A 376 13.36 -0.31 12.31
CA LEU A 376 12.13 0.28 11.81
C LEU A 376 10.89 -0.31 12.51
N LEU A 377 10.83 -1.63 12.69
CA LEU A 377 9.74 -2.29 13.41
C LEU A 377 9.63 -1.79 14.86
N VAL A 378 10.76 -1.67 15.58
CA VAL A 378 10.78 -1.13 16.95
C VAL A 378 10.34 0.34 16.95
N LEU A 379 10.85 1.14 16.01
CA LEU A 379 10.51 2.55 15.89
C LEU A 379 9.01 2.75 15.60
N GLU A 380 8.47 1.96 14.68
CA GLU A 380 7.06 1.98 14.33
C GLU A 380 6.18 1.53 15.50
N THR A 381 6.58 0.47 16.20
CA THR A 381 5.88 0.02 17.40
C THR A 381 5.79 1.14 18.42
N LEU A 382 6.89 1.84 18.71
CA LEU A 382 6.88 2.99 19.63
C LEU A 382 5.99 4.12 19.11
N TYR A 383 6.10 4.44 17.82
CA TYR A 383 5.32 5.49 17.16
C TYR A 383 3.80 5.24 17.27
N SER A 384 3.34 4.06 16.86
CA SER A 384 1.91 3.74 16.79
C SER A 384 1.30 3.45 18.16
N SER A 385 2.00 2.71 19.02
CA SER A 385 1.48 2.30 20.34
C SER A 385 1.37 3.44 21.34
N MET A 386 2.21 4.47 21.20
CA MET A 386 2.24 5.60 22.12
C MET A 386 1.59 6.85 21.54
N GLY A 387 1.21 6.88 20.26
CA GLY A 387 0.64 8.06 19.62
C GLY A 387 1.63 9.21 19.55
N PHE A 388 2.86 8.94 19.14
CA PHE A 388 3.84 9.99 18.87
C PHE A 388 3.58 10.65 17.52
N ARG A 389 3.92 11.94 17.38
CA ARG A 389 3.84 12.67 16.09
C ARG A 389 5.10 12.48 15.25
N PHE A 390 6.23 12.25 15.91
CA PHE A 390 7.53 12.02 15.28
C PHE A 390 8.33 11.08 16.16
N ALA A 391 9.02 10.13 15.52
CA ALA A 391 9.92 9.19 16.17
C ALA A 391 11.16 9.00 15.31
N THR A 392 12.34 8.97 15.91
CA THR A 392 13.60 8.69 15.21
C THR A 392 14.55 7.83 16.03
N VAL A 393 15.36 7.05 15.32
CA VAL A 393 16.56 6.42 15.87
C VAL A 393 17.78 7.23 15.45
N CYS A 394 18.54 7.66 16.44
CA CYS A 394 19.77 8.41 16.25
C CYS A 394 20.94 7.49 16.55
N LEU A 395 21.84 7.27 15.60
CA LEU A 395 23.03 6.43 15.79
C LEU A 395 24.30 7.27 15.65
N ARG A 396 25.36 6.84 16.32
CA ARG A 396 26.67 7.48 16.24
C ARG A 396 27.28 7.22 14.87
N ASP A 397 27.62 8.29 14.17
CA ASP A 397 28.48 8.23 13.00
C ASP A 397 29.96 8.20 13.45
N LEU A 398 30.67 7.17 12.99
CA LEU A 398 32.08 6.94 13.31
C LEU A 398 33.00 7.91 12.57
N GLN A 399 32.58 8.45 11.43
CA GLN A 399 33.41 9.35 10.62
C GLN A 399 33.38 10.77 11.18
N THR A 400 32.18 11.28 11.48
CA THR A 400 31.99 12.67 11.91
C THR A 400 31.98 12.87 13.43
N VAL A 401 32.02 11.78 14.21
CA VAL A 401 31.90 11.80 15.69
C VAL A 401 30.66 12.58 16.13
N ARG A 402 29.56 12.39 15.40
CA ARG A 402 28.25 12.98 15.67
C ARG A 402 27.21 11.89 15.81
N TYR A 403 26.16 12.20 16.56
CA TYR A 403 24.93 11.42 16.55
C TYR A 403 24.04 11.99 15.45
N VAL A 404 23.57 11.13 14.55
CA VAL A 404 22.75 11.52 13.41
C VAL A 404 21.54 10.60 13.32
N ALA A 405 20.36 11.17 13.04
CA ALA A 405 19.16 10.39 12.79
C ALA A 405 19.32 9.52 11.54
N ARG A 406 19.12 8.21 11.71
CA ARG A 406 19.27 7.21 10.64
C ARG A 406 17.94 6.82 10.03
N LEU A 407 16.92 6.64 10.86
CA LEU A 407 15.53 6.37 10.46
C LEU A 407 14.63 7.29 11.26
N ALA A 408 13.60 7.83 10.64
CA ALA A 408 12.63 8.67 11.32
C ALA A 408 11.25 8.51 10.68
N ILE A 409 10.21 8.33 11.49
CA ILE A 409 8.79 8.22 11.11
C ILE A 409 8.03 9.42 11.65
N GLY A 410 6.98 9.84 10.95
CA GLY A 410 6.01 10.82 11.41
C GLY A 410 5.99 12.12 10.59
N GLU A 411 5.43 13.17 11.18
CA GLU A 411 5.27 14.47 10.53
C GLU A 411 6.62 15.09 10.15
N ASN A 412 6.72 15.61 8.93
CA ASN A 412 7.92 16.28 8.39
C ASN A 412 9.21 15.48 8.61
N TYR A 413 9.13 14.15 8.56
CA TYR A 413 10.23 13.28 8.95
C TYR A 413 11.52 13.55 8.16
N GLN A 414 11.45 13.92 6.87
CA GLN A 414 12.65 14.18 6.07
C GLN A 414 13.44 15.39 6.56
N GLU A 415 12.76 16.49 6.87
CA GLU A 415 13.39 17.71 7.37
C GLU A 415 13.88 17.52 8.80
N ARG A 416 13.03 16.93 9.66
CA ARG A 416 13.37 16.62 11.04
C ARG A 416 14.54 15.64 11.13
N GLN A 417 14.58 14.60 10.31
CA GLN A 417 15.70 13.66 10.25
C GLN A 417 17.00 14.33 9.83
N ARG A 418 16.99 15.19 8.80
CA ARG A 418 18.19 15.92 8.36
C ARG A 418 18.72 16.87 9.44
N GLY A 419 17.83 17.51 10.18
CA GLY A 419 18.19 18.44 11.26
C GLY A 419 18.54 17.77 12.58
N PHE A 420 18.11 16.52 12.82
CA PHE A 420 18.34 15.80 14.07
C PHE A 420 19.77 15.24 14.12
N ALA A 421 20.72 16.12 14.45
CA ALA A 421 22.11 15.79 14.62
C ALA A 421 22.74 16.58 15.76
N PHE A 422 23.58 15.93 16.57
CA PHE A 422 24.28 16.58 17.67
C PHE A 422 25.68 16.00 17.90
N SER A 423 26.50 16.78 18.61
CA SER A 423 27.91 16.45 18.86
C SER A 423 28.07 15.15 19.65
N GLY A 424 29.07 14.33 19.32
CA GLY A 424 29.46 13.19 20.14
C GLY A 424 30.25 13.56 21.40
N LYS A 425 30.61 14.84 21.58
CA LYS A 425 31.34 15.32 22.77
C LYS A 425 30.40 15.38 23.98
N PRO A 426 30.85 14.99 25.18
CA PRO A 426 30.03 15.07 26.39
C PRO A 426 29.56 16.51 26.64
N ASP A 427 28.29 16.65 27.02
CA ASP A 427 27.64 17.92 27.38
C ASP A 427 26.67 17.69 28.55
N GLN A 428 26.24 18.74 29.25
CA GLN A 428 25.33 18.66 30.40
C GLN A 428 23.85 18.77 29.99
N ASN A 429 23.50 18.36 28.77
CA ASN A 429 22.12 18.35 28.28
C ASN A 429 21.43 17.00 28.47
N LEU A 430 20.10 16.97 28.36
CA LEU A 430 19.28 15.76 28.60
C LEU A 430 19.72 14.54 27.76
N PHE A 431 20.12 14.76 26.50
CA PHE A 431 20.49 13.69 25.59
C PHE A 431 21.79 13.01 26.04
N HIS A 432 22.81 13.79 26.39
CA HIS A 432 24.06 13.24 26.92
C HIS A 432 23.88 12.63 28.30
N LEU A 433 23.08 13.24 29.18
CA LEU A 433 22.79 12.71 30.52
C LEU A 433 22.06 11.36 30.45
N ALA A 434 21.10 11.20 29.54
CA ALA A 434 20.41 9.93 29.31
C ALA A 434 21.42 8.85 28.85
N MET A 435 22.26 9.18 27.88
CA MET A 435 23.24 8.24 27.33
C MET A 435 24.36 7.88 28.31
N SER A 436 24.89 8.85 29.07
CA SER A 436 26.00 8.62 30.00
C SER A 436 25.58 7.78 31.20
N ASN A 437 24.35 7.99 31.68
CA ASN A 437 23.79 7.26 32.81
C ASN A 437 23.00 6.01 32.38
N ASN A 438 22.78 5.82 31.08
CA ASN A 438 21.93 4.77 30.51
C ASN A 438 20.52 4.75 31.16
N VAL A 439 19.92 5.94 31.29
CA VAL A 439 18.59 6.13 31.89
C VAL A 439 17.59 6.46 30.78
N ASP A 440 16.51 5.68 30.74
CA ASP A 440 15.37 5.97 29.88
C ASP A 440 14.60 7.17 30.44
N LEU A 441 14.47 8.23 29.65
CA LEU A 441 13.75 9.45 30.05
C LEU A 441 12.37 9.47 29.40
N MET A 442 11.35 9.76 30.21
CA MET A 442 9.98 9.94 29.77
C MET A 442 9.50 11.29 30.30
N ILE A 443 9.42 12.28 29.41
CA ILE A 443 9.09 13.66 29.73
C ILE A 443 7.64 13.93 29.36
N SER A 444 6.78 14.06 30.36
CA SER A 444 5.35 14.39 30.18
C SER A 444 5.09 15.86 29.86
N ASP A 445 5.98 16.77 30.32
CA ASP A 445 5.86 18.21 30.10
C ASP A 445 7.26 18.84 29.95
N ALA A 446 7.58 19.25 28.73
CA ALA A 446 8.84 19.90 28.36
C ALA A 446 8.88 21.39 28.73
N SER A 447 7.75 21.99 29.12
CA SER A 447 7.66 23.39 29.52
C SER A 447 8.22 23.67 30.91
N VAL A 448 8.45 22.61 31.70
CA VAL A 448 9.03 22.73 33.04
C VAL A 448 10.42 23.42 32.97
N PRO A 449 10.68 24.49 33.75
CA PRO A 449 11.90 25.29 33.64
C PRO A 449 13.21 24.49 33.78
N LYS A 450 13.22 23.47 34.66
CA LYS A 450 14.37 22.57 34.82
C LYS A 450 14.68 21.80 33.54
N ILE A 451 13.65 21.37 32.81
CA ILE A 451 13.77 20.60 31.57
C ILE A 451 14.16 21.54 30.44
N GLN A 452 13.53 22.72 30.32
CA GLN A 452 13.90 23.73 29.31
C GLN A 452 15.36 24.17 29.40
N ASN A 453 15.92 24.29 30.61
CA ASN A 453 17.33 24.64 30.80
C ASN A 453 18.30 23.54 30.37
N LEU A 454 17.87 22.27 30.40
CA LEU A 454 18.69 21.11 30.02
C LEU A 454 18.46 20.68 28.56
N LEU A 455 17.51 21.32 27.85
CA LEU A 455 17.26 21.09 26.44
C LEU A 455 18.25 21.88 25.58
N PRO A 456 18.96 21.22 24.64
CA PRO A 456 19.94 21.88 23.80
C PRO A 456 19.29 22.74 22.71
N ASP A 457 19.99 23.78 22.27
CA ASP A 457 19.44 24.76 21.31
C ASP A 457 19.05 24.14 19.96
N TRP A 458 19.81 23.15 19.47
CA TRP A 458 19.48 22.44 18.24
C TRP A 458 18.10 21.76 18.32
N HIS A 459 17.75 21.23 19.49
CA HIS A 459 16.47 20.55 19.71
C HIS A 459 15.33 21.56 19.72
N LYS A 460 15.50 22.68 20.44
CA LYS A 460 14.52 23.78 20.48
C LYS A 460 14.29 24.42 19.12
N GLN A 461 15.32 24.51 18.27
CA GLN A 461 15.21 25.05 16.92
C GLN A 461 14.51 24.08 15.98
N LEU A 462 14.79 22.77 16.09
CA LEU A 462 14.23 21.75 15.22
C LEU A 462 12.78 21.38 15.58
N LEU A 463 12.48 21.32 16.88
CA LEU A 463 11.21 20.86 17.46
C LEU A 463 10.73 21.88 18.51
N PRO A 464 10.43 23.13 18.12
CA PRO A 464 10.05 24.20 19.05
C PRO A 464 8.74 23.94 19.80
N ASP A 465 7.90 23.07 19.22
CA ASP A 465 6.58 22.71 19.66
C ASP A 465 6.54 21.36 20.40
N ALA A 466 7.68 20.69 20.61
CA ALA A 466 7.72 19.45 21.39
C ALA A 466 7.35 19.71 22.87
N ARG A 467 6.23 19.13 23.30
CA ARG A 467 5.67 19.29 24.66
C ARG A 467 5.84 18.06 25.53
N SER A 468 5.82 16.87 24.95
CA SER A 468 6.17 15.64 25.65
C SER A 468 7.05 14.77 24.75
N PHE A 469 8.01 14.05 25.33
CA PHE A 469 8.92 13.21 24.55
C PHE A 469 9.60 12.13 25.39
N ILE A 470 10.11 11.10 24.71
CA ILE A 470 10.91 10.04 25.31
C ILE A 470 12.33 10.04 24.72
N ILE A 471 13.32 9.68 25.54
CA ILE A 471 14.70 9.43 25.13
C ILE A 471 15.11 8.06 25.66
N LEU A 472 15.36 7.11 24.76
CA LEU A 472 15.77 5.75 25.12
C LEU A 472 17.21 5.52 24.65
N PRO A 473 18.22 5.66 25.53
CA PRO A 473 19.63 5.54 25.15
C PRO A 473 20.00 4.11 24.75
N LEU A 474 20.70 3.94 23.63
CA LEU A 474 21.21 2.66 23.14
C LEU A 474 22.68 2.50 23.57
N VAL A 475 22.91 1.81 24.69
CA VAL A 475 24.24 1.66 25.30
C VAL A 475 24.59 0.19 25.45
N ILE A 476 25.76 -0.20 24.93
CA ILE A 476 26.31 -1.57 25.03
C ILE A 476 27.69 -1.49 25.67
N GLN A 477 27.92 -2.23 26.76
CA GLN A 477 29.21 -2.28 27.47
C GLN A 477 29.82 -0.87 27.75
N LYS A 478 29.00 0.07 28.24
CA LYS A 478 29.34 1.50 28.49
C LYS A 478 29.67 2.33 27.24
N LYS A 479 29.54 1.78 26.03
CA LYS A 479 29.63 2.54 24.77
C LYS A 479 28.24 2.96 24.32
N SER A 480 28.01 4.27 24.18
CA SER A 480 26.79 4.81 23.60
C SER A 480 26.81 4.67 22.08
N LEU A 481 25.92 3.84 21.55
CA LEU A 481 25.68 3.65 20.13
C LEU A 481 24.72 4.69 19.56
N GLY A 482 23.83 5.23 20.40
CA GLY A 482 22.75 6.09 19.94
C GLY A 482 21.62 6.24 20.95
N LEU A 483 20.44 6.61 20.46
CA LEU A 483 19.20 6.69 21.22
C LEU A 483 17.98 6.59 20.30
N PHE A 484 16.85 6.18 20.84
CA PHE A 484 15.54 6.51 20.28
C PHE A 484 15.03 7.82 20.86
N TYR A 485 14.39 8.60 20.01
CA TYR A 485 13.66 9.80 20.37
C TYR A 485 12.26 9.72 19.79
N ALA A 486 11.24 10.09 20.55
CA ALA A 486 9.90 10.29 20.01
C ALA A 486 9.13 11.33 20.80
N ASP A 487 8.31 12.14 20.15
CA ASP A 487 7.68 13.30 20.75
C ASP A 487 6.22 13.53 20.35
N ARG A 488 5.58 14.46 21.06
CA ARG A 488 4.23 15.00 20.82
C ARG A 488 4.26 16.52 20.99
N ASP A 489 3.32 17.17 20.33
CA ASP A 489 3.06 18.61 20.43
C ASP A 489 2.14 18.98 21.62
N VAL A 490 1.68 17.97 22.36
CA VAL A 490 0.83 18.08 23.54
C VAL A 490 1.50 17.47 24.77
N ASN A 491 1.08 17.94 25.95
CA ASN A 491 1.48 17.34 27.22
C ASN A 491 0.88 15.94 27.36
N ALA A 492 1.58 15.06 28.07
CA ALA A 492 1.16 13.69 28.33
C ALA A 492 1.02 13.45 29.84
N ASP A 493 -0.04 14.00 30.43
CA ASP A 493 -0.32 13.94 31.87
C ASP A 493 -0.53 12.51 32.37
N GLU A 494 -1.02 11.62 31.52
CA GLU A 494 -1.16 10.19 31.80
C GLU A 494 0.19 9.46 31.89
N GLY A 495 1.25 10.06 31.36
CA GLY A 495 2.60 9.50 31.34
C GLY A 495 2.68 8.10 30.71
N VAL A 496 3.64 7.32 31.18
CA VAL A 496 3.86 5.93 30.76
C VAL A 496 3.81 5.04 32.01
N PRO A 497 2.74 4.27 32.22
CA PRO A 497 2.63 3.32 33.31
C PRO A 497 3.82 2.33 33.39
N PRO A 498 4.08 1.74 34.58
CA PRO A 498 5.17 0.79 34.77
C PRO A 498 5.13 -0.42 33.83
N ASP A 499 3.94 -0.94 33.55
CA ASP A 499 3.74 -2.10 32.67
C ASP A 499 4.15 -1.79 31.22
N GLU A 500 3.80 -0.62 30.71
CA GLU A 500 4.21 -0.14 29.39
C GLU A 500 5.71 0.15 29.35
N THR A 501 6.26 0.75 30.43
CA THR A 501 7.68 1.00 30.57
C THR A 501 8.49 -0.30 30.50
N ALA A 502 7.99 -1.39 31.11
CA ALA A 502 8.61 -2.70 31.03
C ALA A 502 8.62 -3.26 29.60
N LEU A 503 7.55 -3.07 28.84
CA LEU A 503 7.47 -3.48 27.43
C LEU A 503 8.42 -2.67 26.54
N ILE A 504 8.47 -1.34 26.71
CA ILE A 504 9.41 -0.46 26.00
C ILE A 504 10.86 -0.89 26.29
N LYS A 505 11.17 -1.18 27.55
CA LYS A 505 12.49 -1.68 27.96
C LYS A 505 12.79 -3.05 27.33
N THR A 506 11.79 -3.90 27.17
CA THR A 506 11.92 -5.20 26.50
C THR A 506 12.26 -5.02 25.02
N LEU A 507 11.52 -4.17 24.29
CA LEU A 507 11.81 -3.82 22.88
C LEU A 507 13.25 -3.31 22.71
N LYS A 508 13.64 -2.34 23.55
CA LYS A 508 15.00 -1.79 23.59
C LYS A 508 16.05 -2.89 23.82
N SER A 509 15.82 -3.78 24.78
CA SER A 509 16.76 -4.85 25.14
C SER A 509 16.92 -5.87 24.01
N GLN A 510 15.83 -6.23 23.34
CA GLN A 510 15.84 -7.13 22.18
C GLN A 510 16.62 -6.52 21.01
N LEU A 511 16.43 -5.23 20.73
CA LEU A 511 17.20 -4.53 19.71
C LEU A 511 18.69 -4.49 20.03
N LEU A 512 19.06 -4.14 21.27
CA LEU A 512 20.46 -4.14 21.70
C LEU A 512 21.09 -5.53 21.56
N ALA A 513 20.36 -6.60 21.87
CA ALA A 513 20.81 -7.96 21.66
C ALA A 513 21.05 -8.27 20.17
N ALA A 514 20.18 -7.78 19.29
CA ALA A 514 20.34 -7.91 17.84
C ALA A 514 21.58 -7.17 17.32
N MET A 515 21.81 -5.94 17.79
CA MET A 515 22.98 -5.12 17.45
C MET A 515 24.31 -5.69 17.98
N MET A 516 24.29 -6.65 18.91
CA MET A 516 25.50 -7.38 19.33
C MET A 516 25.80 -8.59 18.44
N ARG A 517 24.80 -9.11 17.71
CA ARG A 517 24.93 -10.31 16.88
C ARG A 517 25.33 -10.00 15.45
N GLY A 518 24.88 -8.86 14.92
CA GLY A 518 25.33 -8.31 13.63
C GLY A 518 26.54 -7.41 13.81
#